data_AF-A0A934BGC8-F1
#
_entry.id   AF-A0A934BGC8-F1
#
_cell.length_a   1.000
_cell.length_b   1.000
_cell.length_c   1.000
_cell.angle_alpha   90.00
_cell.angle_beta   90.00
_cell.angle_gamma   90.00
#
_symmetry.space_group_name_H-M   'P 1'
#
loop_
_entity.id
_entity.type
_entity.pdbx_description
1 polymer ?
#
loop_
_entity_poly.entity_id
_entity_poly.type
_entity_poly.pdbx_seq_one_letter_code
_entity_poly.pdbx_strand_id
1 'polypeptide(L)'
;MKLSPEDRRLIHNLAPSKFSKDGFLGTDTRSLEEIIADDLHTLKKAGVPKESLVKALKDAYQKAKDAFGAEIEIRKNVKAVFYESMGRIPSPFCKDGLFEKGEAVVTDTVNNISLIITSLGINLIENHDFFQGRGCRFRIDPLDVIKIFNLQPDKKPG
;
A
#
# COMPACT_ATOMS: atom_id res chain seq x y z
N MET A 1 2.90 -19.12 -20.07
CA MET A 1 1.45 -18.85 -20.00
C MET A 1 1.12 -17.71 -20.96
N LYS A 2 0.00 -17.77 -21.69
CA LYS A 2 -0.43 -16.69 -22.62
C LYS A 2 -1.06 -15.58 -21.77
N LEU A 3 -0.43 -14.41 -21.69
CA LEU A 3 -1.03 -13.25 -21.03
C LEU A 3 -2.33 -12.86 -21.74
N SER A 4 -3.41 -12.79 -20.96
CA SER A 4 -4.72 -12.34 -21.43
C SER A 4 -4.62 -10.86 -21.85
N PRO A 5 -5.50 -10.37 -22.74
CA PRO A 5 -5.52 -8.95 -23.12
C PRO A 5 -5.74 -8.01 -21.93
N GLU A 6 -6.45 -8.49 -20.91
CA GLU A 6 -6.63 -7.82 -19.62
C GLU A 6 -5.32 -7.71 -18.81
N ASP A 7 -4.53 -8.80 -18.73
CA ASP A 7 -3.22 -8.79 -18.06
C ASP A 7 -2.24 -7.82 -18.74
N ARG A 8 -2.27 -7.74 -20.08
CA ARG A 8 -1.40 -6.79 -20.81
C ARG A 8 -1.78 -5.35 -20.57
N ARG A 9 -3.08 -5.03 -20.50
CA ARG A 9 -3.56 -3.69 -20.16
C ARG A 9 -3.18 -3.33 -18.74
N LEU A 10 -3.30 -4.28 -17.81
CA LEU A 10 -2.88 -4.10 -16.44
C LEU A 10 -1.38 -3.79 -16.35
N ILE A 11 -0.53 -4.60 -16.97
CA ILE A 11 0.92 -4.37 -16.99
C ILE A 11 1.25 -3.00 -17.61
N HIS A 12 0.58 -2.61 -18.69
CA HIS A 12 0.73 -1.29 -19.29
C HIS A 12 0.30 -0.14 -18.35
N ASN A 13 -0.74 -0.34 -17.54
CA ASN A 13 -1.18 0.64 -16.54
C ASN A 13 -0.28 0.69 -15.29
N LEU A 14 0.37 -0.43 -14.97
CA LEU A 14 1.34 -0.53 -13.87
C LEU A 14 2.70 0.07 -14.23
N ALA A 15 3.05 0.06 -15.52
CA ALA A 15 4.22 0.77 -16.05
C ALA A 15 4.08 2.31 -15.91
N PRO A 16 5.19 3.07 -16.01
CA PRO A 16 5.13 4.53 -16.08
C PRO A 16 4.16 4.96 -17.18
N SER A 17 3.12 5.69 -16.81
CA SER A 17 2.02 6.03 -17.73
C SER A 17 1.44 7.40 -17.40
N LYS A 18 0.47 7.86 -18.19
CA LYS A 18 -0.11 9.21 -18.08
C LYS A 18 -0.69 9.51 -16.68
N PHE A 19 -1.01 8.47 -15.90
CA PHE A 19 -1.58 8.57 -14.55
C PHE A 19 -0.56 8.47 -13.41
N SER A 20 0.62 7.89 -13.64
CA SER A 20 1.69 7.80 -12.64
C SER A 20 3.05 7.94 -13.32
N LYS A 21 3.74 9.04 -13.00
CA LYS A 21 5.00 9.45 -13.65
C LYS A 21 6.13 8.43 -13.48
N ASP A 22 6.12 7.69 -12.36
CA ASP A 22 7.09 6.63 -12.02
C ASP A 22 6.50 5.21 -12.15
N GLY A 23 5.20 5.06 -12.46
CA GLY A 23 4.51 3.77 -12.43
C GLY A 23 4.30 3.22 -11.01
N PHE A 24 3.73 2.01 -10.91
CA PHE A 24 3.51 1.29 -9.64
C PHE A 24 4.56 0.21 -9.37
N LEU A 25 5.48 -0.02 -10.32
CA LEU A 25 6.57 -0.99 -10.19
C LEU A 25 7.88 -0.35 -9.75
N GLY A 26 8.05 0.97 -9.93
CA GLY A 26 9.28 1.67 -9.58
C GLY A 26 10.49 1.11 -10.33
N THR A 27 11.51 0.69 -9.59
CA THR A 27 12.73 0.06 -10.14
C THR A 27 12.70 -1.47 -10.05
N ASP A 28 11.57 -2.06 -9.65
CA ASP A 28 11.45 -3.51 -9.51
C ASP A 28 11.42 -4.18 -10.89
N THR A 29 12.36 -5.10 -11.11
CA THR A 29 12.45 -5.87 -12.36
C THR A 29 11.65 -7.17 -12.31
N ARG A 30 11.10 -7.53 -11.15
CA ARG A 30 10.31 -8.75 -10.95
C ARG A 30 8.93 -8.62 -11.60
N SER A 31 8.35 -9.78 -11.93
CA SER A 31 6.99 -9.84 -12.46
C SER A 31 5.98 -9.48 -11.36
N LEU A 32 4.80 -8.97 -11.75
CA LEU A 32 3.69 -8.68 -10.82
C LEU A 32 3.39 -9.87 -9.89
N GLU A 33 3.30 -11.06 -10.47
CA GLU A 33 3.03 -12.32 -9.75
C GLU A 33 4.12 -12.66 -8.73
N GLU A 34 5.38 -12.40 -9.06
CA GLU A 34 6.52 -12.66 -8.17
C GLU A 34 6.55 -11.68 -7.00
N ILE A 35 6.22 -10.41 -7.24
CA ILE A 35 6.10 -9.39 -6.18
C ILE A 35 5.01 -9.81 -5.19
N ILE A 36 3.81 -10.11 -5.71
CA ILE A 36 2.67 -10.56 -4.89
C ILE A 36 3.04 -11.82 -4.10
N ALA A 37 3.66 -12.82 -4.74
CA ALA A 37 4.05 -14.05 -4.08
C ALA A 37 5.08 -13.84 -2.96
N ASP A 38 6.07 -12.97 -3.17
CA ASP A 38 7.11 -12.63 -2.18
C ASP A 38 6.51 -11.92 -0.95
N ASP A 39 5.64 -10.92 -1.18
CA ASP A 39 5.00 -10.14 -0.12
C ASP A 39 3.99 -11.01 0.67
N LEU A 40 3.20 -11.86 0.00
CA LEU A 40 2.30 -12.82 0.66
C LEU A 40 3.07 -13.87 1.47
N HIS A 41 4.19 -14.36 0.96
CA HIS A 41 5.04 -15.28 1.71
C HIS A 41 5.61 -14.61 2.96
N THR A 42 5.96 -13.33 2.86
CA THR A 42 6.44 -12.53 3.98
C THR A 42 5.38 -12.37 5.08
N LEU A 43 4.14 -12.06 4.70
CA LEU A 43 3.00 -12.02 5.63
C LEU A 43 2.76 -13.38 6.30
N LYS A 44 2.79 -14.45 5.50
CA LYS A 44 2.61 -15.82 5.99
C LYS A 44 3.70 -16.22 6.99
N LYS A 45 4.96 -15.86 6.74
CA LYS A 45 6.08 -16.08 7.66
C LYS A 45 5.94 -15.27 8.96
N ALA A 46 5.48 -14.03 8.85
CA ALA A 46 5.20 -13.19 10.02
C ALA A 46 3.96 -13.65 10.80
N GLY A 47 3.12 -14.53 10.22
CA GLY A 47 1.87 -15.00 10.81
C GLY A 47 0.77 -13.94 10.86
N VAL A 48 0.94 -12.82 10.16
CA VAL A 48 0.01 -11.69 10.19
C VAL A 48 -0.95 -11.81 9.01
N PRO A 49 -2.28 -11.85 9.24
CA PRO A 49 -3.24 -11.90 8.15
C PRO A 49 -3.28 -10.55 7.43
N LYS A 50 -3.41 -10.61 6.09
CA LYS A 50 -3.55 -9.41 5.24
C LYS A 50 -4.66 -8.49 5.72
N GLU A 51 -5.78 -9.05 6.17
CA GLU A 51 -6.94 -8.28 6.64
C GLU A 51 -6.59 -7.36 7.82
N SER A 52 -5.76 -7.84 8.76
CA SER A 52 -5.26 -7.01 9.87
C SER A 52 -4.36 -5.88 9.37
N LEU A 53 -3.53 -6.16 8.35
CA LEU A 53 -2.67 -5.16 7.72
C LEU A 53 -3.50 -4.09 7.02
N VAL A 54 -4.45 -4.49 6.17
CA VAL A 54 -5.37 -3.59 5.46
C VAL A 54 -6.18 -2.74 6.44
N LYS A 55 -6.68 -3.36 7.52
CA LYS A 55 -7.43 -2.64 8.57
C LYS A 55 -6.57 -1.59 9.26
N ALA A 56 -5.33 -1.90 9.59
CA ALA A 56 -4.40 -0.95 10.21
C ALA A 56 -4.09 0.24 9.29
N LEU A 57 -3.88 -0.02 7.99
CA LEU A 57 -3.67 1.04 6.99
C LEU A 57 -4.90 1.93 6.84
N LYS A 58 -6.10 1.34 6.76
CA LYS A 58 -7.37 2.08 6.68
C LYS A 58 -7.58 2.97 7.90
N ASP A 59 -7.36 2.43 9.10
CA ASP A 59 -7.47 3.17 10.35
C ASP A 59 -6.49 4.35 10.42
N ALA A 60 -5.22 4.12 10.06
CA ALA A 60 -4.21 5.17 10.04
C ALA A 60 -4.51 6.26 9.01
N TYR A 61 -4.93 5.87 7.80
CA TYR A 61 -5.33 6.80 6.75
C TYR A 61 -6.53 7.65 7.17
N GLN A 62 -7.56 7.03 7.75
CA GLN A 62 -8.76 7.73 8.21
C GLN A 62 -8.44 8.70 9.35
N LYS A 63 -7.67 8.27 10.35
CA LYS A 63 -7.21 9.16 11.44
C LYS A 63 -6.42 10.35 10.91
N ALA A 64 -5.50 10.13 9.98
CA ALA A 64 -4.73 11.21 9.37
C ALA A 64 -5.64 12.16 8.57
N LYS A 65 -6.60 11.62 7.81
CA LYS A 65 -7.58 12.40 7.05
C LYS A 65 -8.45 13.26 7.96
N ASP A 66 -8.94 12.70 9.07
CA ASP A 66 -9.76 13.40 10.07
C ASP A 66 -8.95 14.45 10.85
N ALA A 67 -7.62 14.41 10.79
CA ALA A 67 -6.75 15.44 11.34
C ALA A 67 -6.59 16.68 10.44
N PHE A 68 -7.20 16.69 9.25
CA PHE A 68 -7.21 17.82 8.31
C PHE A 68 -5.82 18.44 8.05
N GLY A 69 -4.80 17.57 7.90
CA GLY A 69 -3.42 17.99 7.64
C GLY A 69 -2.58 18.31 8.87
N ALA A 70 -3.14 18.17 10.08
CA ALA A 70 -2.35 18.20 11.30
C ALA A 70 -1.49 16.93 11.43
N GLU A 71 -0.28 17.09 11.99
CA GLU A 71 0.54 15.97 12.42
C GLU A 71 -0.07 15.35 13.68
N ILE A 72 -0.46 14.08 13.59
CA ILE A 72 -1.00 13.33 14.71
C ILE A 72 -0.10 12.16 15.06
N GLU A 73 0.00 11.85 16.35
CA GLU A 73 0.68 10.65 16.80
C GLU A 73 -0.32 9.47 16.80
N ILE A 74 -0.17 8.53 15.87
CA ILE A 74 -1.01 7.32 15.79
C ILE A 74 -0.61 6.34 16.89
N ARG A 75 0.69 6.31 17.20
CA ARG A 75 1.30 5.44 18.20
C ARG A 75 2.58 6.12 18.71
N LYS A 76 3.03 5.76 19.91
CA LYS A 76 4.31 6.21 20.47
C LYS A 76 5.44 6.17 19.43
N ASN A 77 5.98 7.35 19.08
CA ASN A 77 7.04 7.56 18.07
C ASN A 77 6.63 7.38 16.59
N VAL A 78 5.35 7.16 16.31
CA VAL A 78 4.78 7.01 14.96
C VAL A 78 3.81 8.16 14.71
N LYS A 79 4.18 9.02 13.77
CA LYS A 79 3.44 10.21 13.37
C LYS A 79 2.74 9.96 12.05
N ALA A 80 1.59 10.57 11.84
CA ALA A 80 0.89 10.55 10.56
C ALA A 80 0.46 11.97 10.18
N VAL A 81 0.61 12.31 8.90
CA VAL A 81 0.18 13.59 8.32
C VAL A 81 -0.59 13.28 7.04
N PHE A 82 -1.76 13.89 6.87
CA PHE A 82 -2.53 13.76 5.64
C PHE A 82 -2.28 14.94 4.71
N TYR A 83 -1.91 14.64 3.47
CA TYR A 83 -1.77 15.60 2.40
C TYR A 83 -2.95 15.44 1.46
N GLU A 84 -3.86 16.40 1.54
CA GLU A 84 -4.97 16.46 0.61
C GLU A 84 -4.46 16.88 -0.77
N SER A 85 -4.89 16.14 -1.79
CA SER A 85 -4.59 16.45 -3.19
C SER A 85 -5.88 16.46 -3.97
N MET A 86 -6.10 17.57 -4.68
CA MET A 86 -7.28 17.74 -5.54
C MET A 86 -7.22 16.77 -6.72
N GLY A 87 -8.35 16.10 -6.98
CA GLY A 87 -8.53 15.20 -8.11
C GLY A 87 -8.75 13.75 -7.71
N ARG A 88 -9.11 12.94 -8.72
CA ARG A 88 -9.30 11.50 -8.57
C ARG A 88 -8.42 10.77 -9.57
N ILE A 89 -7.88 9.64 -9.13
CA ILE A 89 -7.06 8.76 -9.97
C ILE A 89 -7.81 7.45 -10.22
N PRO A 90 -7.88 6.97 -11.46
CA PRO A 90 -8.43 5.64 -11.73
C PRO A 90 -7.46 4.58 -11.22
N SER A 91 -8.00 3.47 -10.71
CA SER A 91 -7.17 2.31 -10.41
C SER A 91 -6.53 1.74 -11.67
N PRO A 92 -5.26 1.26 -11.62
CA PRO A 92 -4.64 0.56 -12.74
C PRO A 92 -5.42 -0.72 -13.11
N PHE A 93 -6.08 -1.32 -12.11
CA PHE A 93 -7.10 -2.34 -12.29
C PHE A 93 -8.43 -1.63 -12.58
N CYS A 94 -8.73 -1.39 -13.87
CA CYS A 94 -9.86 -0.58 -14.32
C CYS A 94 -11.25 -0.97 -13.77
N LYS A 95 -11.38 -2.11 -13.09
CA LYS A 95 -12.61 -2.58 -12.44
C LYS A 95 -12.87 -1.96 -11.06
N ASP A 96 -11.87 -1.37 -10.40
CA ASP A 96 -12.00 -0.88 -9.02
C ASP A 96 -12.57 0.55 -8.90
N GLY A 97 -12.63 1.30 -10.01
CA GLY A 97 -13.20 2.65 -10.02
C GLY A 97 -12.20 3.79 -9.78
N LEU A 98 -12.70 4.88 -9.21
CA LEU A 98 -11.98 6.15 -9.03
C LEU A 98 -11.68 6.39 -7.54
N PHE A 99 -10.42 6.69 -7.24
CA PHE A 99 -9.92 6.91 -5.88
C PHE A 99 -9.50 8.37 -5.69
N GLU A 100 -9.62 8.87 -4.47
CA GLU A 100 -9.12 10.20 -4.09
C GLU A 100 -7.58 10.22 -4.20
N LYS A 101 -7.02 11.36 -4.62
CA LYS A 101 -5.57 11.54 -4.75
C LYS A 101 -4.87 11.86 -3.42
N GLY A 102 -5.59 11.86 -2.30
CA GLY A 102 -5.03 12.12 -0.97
C GLY A 102 -4.03 11.05 -0.54
N GLU A 103 -3.00 11.47 0.19
CA GLU A 103 -1.96 10.60 0.72
C GLU A 103 -1.73 10.87 2.22
N ALA A 104 -1.71 9.81 3.02
CA ALA A 104 -1.35 9.86 4.43
C ALA A 104 0.09 9.38 4.58
N VAL A 105 0.99 10.25 4.99
CA VAL A 105 2.40 9.92 5.25
C VAL A 105 2.53 9.53 6.72
N VAL A 106 2.87 8.27 6.97
CA VAL A 106 3.13 7.72 8.29
C VAL A 106 4.63 7.58 8.47
N THR A 107 5.19 8.21 9.50
CA THR A 107 6.62 8.20 9.80
C THR A 107 6.85 7.59 11.18
N ASP A 108 7.63 6.52 11.24
CA ASP A 108 8.13 5.92 12.46
C ASP A 108 9.57 6.42 12.73
N THR A 109 9.71 7.20 13.80
CA THR A 109 10.98 7.80 14.20
C THR A 109 11.93 6.82 14.89
N VAL A 110 11.44 5.69 15.42
CA VAL A 110 12.29 4.67 16.04
C VAL A 110 13.01 3.85 14.97
N ASN A 111 12.25 3.38 13.98
CA ASN A 111 12.80 2.53 12.92
C ASN A 111 13.32 3.34 11.71
N ASN A 112 13.12 4.67 11.70
CA ASN A 112 13.38 5.55 10.56
C ASN A 112 12.69 5.06 9.27
N ILE A 113 11.43 4.62 9.40
CA ILE A 113 10.62 4.13 8.29
C ILE A 113 9.54 5.16 7.98
N SER A 114 9.41 5.53 6.71
CA SER A 114 8.33 6.39 6.22
C SER A 114 7.49 5.63 5.20
N LEU A 115 6.18 5.65 5.39
CA LEU A 115 5.21 4.95 4.57
C LEU A 115 4.18 5.94 4.02
N ILE A 116 3.92 5.89 2.72
CA ILE A 116 2.85 6.69 2.10
C ILE A 116 1.64 5.80 1.84
N ILE A 117 0.54 6.10 2.53
CA ILE A 117 -0.71 5.37 2.44
C ILE A 117 -1.68 6.16 1.57
N THR A 118 -2.23 5.54 0.54
CA THR A 118 -3.26 6.15 -0.32
C THR A 118 -4.48 5.24 -0.37
N SER A 119 -5.67 5.81 -0.59
CA SER A 119 -6.89 5.02 -0.79
C SER A 119 -6.73 3.99 -1.90
N LEU A 120 -6.03 4.37 -2.98
CA LEU A 120 -5.71 3.46 -4.08
C LEU A 120 -4.77 2.33 -3.61
N GLY A 121 -3.68 2.65 -2.91
CA GLY A 121 -2.72 1.66 -2.41
C GLY A 121 -3.38 0.61 -1.49
N ILE A 122 -4.26 1.05 -0.60
CA ILE A 122 -5.06 0.14 0.24
C ILE A 122 -5.90 -0.81 -0.61
N ASN A 123 -6.59 -0.27 -1.62
CA ASN A 123 -7.47 -1.05 -2.49
C ASN A 123 -6.70 -2.09 -3.32
N LEU A 124 -5.50 -1.74 -3.79
CA LEU A 124 -4.60 -2.65 -4.52
C LEU A 124 -4.20 -3.86 -3.66
N ILE A 125 -3.92 -3.64 -2.38
CA ILE A 125 -3.58 -4.71 -1.44
C ILE A 125 -4.82 -5.54 -1.11
N GLU A 126 -5.94 -4.88 -0.80
CA GLU A 126 -7.15 -5.55 -0.38
C GLU A 126 -7.70 -6.49 -1.46
N ASN A 127 -7.85 -6.00 -2.70
CA ASN A 127 -8.50 -6.73 -3.78
C ASN A 127 -7.54 -7.54 -4.66
N HIS A 128 -6.26 -7.13 -4.76
CA HIS A 128 -5.29 -7.73 -5.70
C HIS A 128 -4.01 -8.23 -5.04
N ASP A 129 -3.90 -8.18 -3.70
CA ASP A 129 -2.70 -8.58 -2.95
C ASP A 129 -1.43 -7.86 -3.40
N PHE A 130 -1.57 -6.69 -4.04
CA PHE A 130 -0.47 -5.98 -4.68
C PHE A 130 0.05 -4.84 -3.81
N PHE A 131 1.24 -5.02 -3.26
CA PHE A 131 1.94 -4.09 -2.36
C PHE A 131 2.84 -3.08 -3.08
N GLN A 132 2.81 -3.09 -4.42
CA GLN A 132 3.62 -2.27 -5.32
C GLN A 132 5.11 -2.64 -5.35
N GLY A 133 5.77 -2.33 -6.46
CA GLY A 133 7.17 -2.70 -6.70
C GLY A 133 8.17 -1.92 -5.85
N ARG A 134 9.33 -2.53 -5.60
CA ARG A 134 10.47 -1.87 -4.94
C ARG A 134 10.91 -0.62 -5.70
N GLY A 135 11.25 0.43 -4.96
CA GLY A 135 11.60 1.74 -5.51
C GLY A 135 10.41 2.62 -5.89
N CYS A 136 9.17 2.10 -5.82
CA CYS A 136 7.99 2.96 -5.89
C CYS A 136 7.85 3.73 -4.56
N ARG A 137 7.68 5.05 -4.65
CA ARG A 137 7.48 5.91 -3.46
C ARG A 137 6.24 5.55 -2.63
N PHE A 138 5.26 4.92 -3.28
CA PHE A 138 3.99 4.53 -2.68
C PHE A 138 4.01 3.09 -2.16
N ARG A 139 5.14 2.38 -2.28
CA ARG A 139 5.25 0.97 -1.87
C ARG A 139 4.87 0.82 -0.41
N ILE A 140 4.02 -0.17 -0.16
CA ILE A 140 3.58 -0.52 1.19
C ILE A 140 4.22 -1.85 1.55
N ASP A 141 5.42 -1.81 2.13
CA ASP A 141 6.10 -3.06 2.47
C ASP A 141 5.43 -3.75 3.66
N PRO A 142 5.05 -5.04 3.55
CA PRO A 142 4.34 -5.72 4.62
C PRO A 142 5.11 -5.75 5.95
N LEU A 143 6.44 -5.86 5.92
CA LEU A 143 7.25 -5.86 7.13
C LEU A 143 7.27 -4.50 7.81
N ASP A 144 7.31 -3.43 7.02
CA ASP A 144 7.28 -2.07 7.54
C ASP A 144 5.95 -1.79 8.21
N VAL A 145 4.83 -2.19 7.60
CA VAL A 145 3.51 -2.05 8.22
C VAL A 145 3.42 -2.87 9.50
N ILE A 146 3.93 -4.10 9.52
CA ILE A 146 3.96 -4.92 10.74
C ILE A 146 4.78 -4.25 11.84
N LYS A 147 5.93 -3.64 11.53
CA LYS A 147 6.77 -2.95 12.51
C LYS A 147 6.10 -1.68 13.03
N ILE A 148 5.65 -0.80 12.13
CA ILE A 148 5.03 0.49 12.45
C ILE A 148 3.79 0.28 13.34
N PHE A 149 2.92 -0.65 12.95
CA PHE A 149 1.68 -0.92 13.69
C PHE A 149 1.84 -2.01 14.76
N ASN A 150 3.04 -2.60 14.89
CA ASN A 150 3.35 -3.73 15.77
C ASN A 150 2.26 -4.81 15.70
N LEU A 151 1.92 -5.22 14.47
CA LEU A 151 0.90 -6.22 14.21
C LEU A 151 1.39 -7.56 14.77
N GLN A 152 0.54 -8.21 15.56
CA GLN A 152 0.85 -9.52 16.09
C GLN A 152 0.35 -10.61 15.13
N PRO A 153 1.04 -11.75 15.07
CA PRO A 153 0.52 -12.90 14.36
C PRO A 153 -0.85 -13.26 14.91
N ASP A 154 -1.77 -13.64 14.04
CA ASP A 154 -3.06 -14.17 14.47
C ASP A 154 -2.77 -15.46 15.25
N LYS A 155 -3.02 -15.43 16.57
CA LYS A 155 -3.04 -16.64 17.37
C LYS A 155 -4.23 -17.45 16.84
N LYS A 156 -3.98 -18.32 15.86
CA LYS A 156 -4.95 -19.35 15.52
C LYS A 156 -5.35 -20.05 16.83
N PRO A 157 -6.65 -20.10 17.17
CA PRO A 157 -7.09 -21.07 18.16
C PRO A 157 -6.69 -22.45 17.61
N GLY A 158 -5.97 -23.21 18.42
CA GLY A 158 -5.49 -24.56 18.09
C GLY A 158 -6.63 -25.53 17.82
#